data_AF-A0A4S3PWP2-F1
#
_entry.id   AF-A0A4S3PWP2-F1
#
_cell.length_a   1.000
_cell.length_b   1.000
_cell.length_c   1.000
_cell.angle_alpha   90.00
_cell.angle_beta   90.00
_cell.angle_gamma   90.00
#
_symmetry.space_group_name_H-M   'P 1'
#
loop_
_entity.id
_entity.type
_entity.pdbx_description
1 polymer ?
#
loop_
_entity_poly.entity_id
_entity_poly.type
_entity_poly.pdbx_seq_one_letter_code
_entity_poly.pdbx_strand_id
1 'polypeptide(L)'
;MKLNAKYMTRNDCFTAGKKIAPKGIMVHSTATPGVMAADWFSRWNKSYKAGETNRQVCVHAFVDDKEVWQYLPWNHRGWHCGGIGNNTHIGIEICEPGGFSYGKGSTMVGYNVSNNESYFRKAWQNAVDLCVRLCREYDLTEADIICHSEGAKKGIASNHGDVMHWFPKHSENMDSFRAAVRATLNKSSTPPDLPLGIQVGDLVEVKATANSYYPGGATIPSWVKTDSYHVVTQIVSNGKPVVKGGKACVLLGKKVNKKTGIESAGIMSWVETGALIVIKTSSPTKKPPDNTGLYRVQVGAFSNKENAEVLLEKIKKAGFEGFIKKE
;
A
#
# COMPACT_ATOMS: atom_id res chain seq x y z
N MET A 1 1.88 11.61 -2.69
CA MET A 1 1.45 12.20 -3.98
C MET A 1 0.10 12.95 -3.88
N LYS A 2 -0.11 14.02 -4.66
CA LYS A 2 -1.42 14.63 -4.91
C LYS A 2 -2.01 14.06 -6.20
N LEU A 3 -3.22 13.50 -6.16
CA LEU A 3 -3.93 12.95 -7.33
C LEU A 3 -5.08 13.88 -7.71
N ASN A 4 -5.03 14.41 -8.93
CA ASN A 4 -6.09 15.21 -9.54
C ASN A 4 -6.76 14.42 -10.67
N ALA A 5 -8.04 14.65 -10.92
CA ALA A 5 -8.76 14.02 -12.03
C ALA A 5 -9.38 15.08 -12.94
N LYS A 6 -9.17 14.95 -14.26
CA LYS A 6 -9.76 15.82 -15.28
C LYS A 6 -9.82 15.13 -16.63
N TYR A 7 -10.93 14.51 -16.97
CA TYR A 7 -10.96 13.64 -18.14
C TYR A 7 -10.84 14.39 -19.48
N MET A 8 -10.06 13.82 -20.41
CA MET A 8 -9.87 14.32 -21.77
C MET A 8 -11.07 14.00 -22.67
N THR A 9 -12.22 14.60 -22.38
CA THR A 9 -13.50 14.29 -23.03
C THR A 9 -13.55 14.56 -24.54
N ARG A 10 -12.61 15.34 -25.08
CA ARG A 10 -12.47 15.60 -26.54
C ARG A 10 -11.56 14.60 -27.24
N ASN A 11 -10.78 13.82 -26.50
CA ASN A 11 -9.88 12.83 -27.09
C ASN A 11 -10.68 11.66 -27.67
N ASP A 12 -10.34 11.24 -28.89
CA ASP A 12 -11.08 10.18 -29.59
C ASP A 12 -11.05 8.82 -28.87
N CYS A 13 -10.01 8.57 -28.07
CA CYS A 13 -9.91 7.39 -27.22
C CYS A 13 -10.96 7.43 -26.09
N PHE A 14 -11.13 8.60 -25.46
CA PHE A 14 -12.13 8.81 -24.43
C PHE A 14 -13.53 8.61 -25.03
N THR A 15 -13.83 9.27 -26.16
CA THR A 15 -15.15 9.22 -26.80
C THR A 15 -15.49 7.83 -27.35
N ALA A 16 -14.48 7.02 -27.70
CA ALA A 16 -14.70 5.63 -28.10
C ALA A 16 -15.30 4.76 -26.97
N GLY A 17 -15.20 5.18 -25.71
CA GLY A 17 -15.96 4.58 -24.59
C GLY A 17 -15.60 3.14 -24.20
N LYS A 18 -14.63 2.50 -24.88
CA LYS A 18 -14.29 1.09 -24.65
C LYS A 18 -13.73 0.88 -23.25
N LYS A 19 -14.19 -0.17 -22.57
CA LYS A 19 -13.75 -0.53 -21.22
C LYS A 19 -12.80 -1.73 -21.23
N ILE A 20 -11.99 -1.83 -20.19
CA ILE A 20 -11.12 -2.96 -19.87
C ILE A 20 -11.39 -3.40 -18.43
N ALA A 21 -11.12 -4.67 -18.13
CA ALA A 21 -10.82 -5.09 -16.77
C ALA A 21 -9.29 -5.04 -16.63
N PRO A 22 -8.71 -4.10 -15.86
CA PRO A 22 -7.26 -3.99 -15.71
C PRO A 22 -6.66 -5.31 -15.23
N LYS A 23 -5.61 -5.76 -15.93
CA LYS A 23 -4.80 -6.95 -15.60
C LYS A 23 -3.34 -6.60 -15.35
N GLY A 24 -2.99 -5.32 -15.42
CA GLY A 24 -1.62 -4.86 -15.26
C GLY A 24 -1.50 -3.35 -15.42
N ILE A 25 -0.28 -2.86 -15.17
CA ILE A 25 0.08 -1.45 -15.30
C ILE A 25 1.28 -1.36 -16.25
N MET A 26 1.23 -0.47 -17.23
CA MET A 26 2.33 -0.17 -18.11
C MET A 26 2.90 1.21 -17.79
N VAL A 27 4.14 1.23 -17.31
CA VAL A 27 4.88 2.44 -16.98
C VAL A 27 5.62 2.94 -18.22
N HIS A 28 5.44 4.22 -18.51
CA HIS A 28 6.04 4.95 -19.61
C HIS A 28 6.87 6.12 -19.09
N SER A 29 7.68 6.70 -19.97
CA SER A 29 8.17 8.05 -19.78
C SER A 29 7.90 8.89 -21.02
N THR A 30 7.61 10.16 -20.78
CA THR A 30 6.99 11.03 -21.79
C THR A 30 7.82 11.31 -23.04
N ALA A 31 9.14 11.10 -22.99
CA ALA A 31 10.10 11.49 -24.03
C ALA A 31 9.92 12.95 -24.51
N THR A 32 9.36 13.81 -23.65
CA THR A 32 9.03 15.21 -23.96
C THR A 32 9.55 16.07 -22.81
N PRO A 33 10.84 16.43 -22.84
CA PRO A 33 11.50 17.11 -21.73
C PRO A 33 10.78 18.41 -21.34
N GLY A 34 10.50 18.57 -20.04
CA GLY A 34 9.98 19.82 -19.48
C GLY A 34 8.45 20.00 -19.56
N VAL A 35 7.69 19.00 -20.02
CA VAL A 35 6.22 19.03 -19.99
C VAL A 35 5.70 18.23 -18.80
N MET A 36 5.12 18.95 -17.84
CA MET A 36 4.70 18.38 -16.55
C MET A 36 3.24 17.89 -16.57
N ALA A 37 2.82 17.17 -15.54
CA ALA A 37 1.60 16.36 -15.57
C ALA A 37 0.33 17.18 -15.90
N ALA A 38 0.21 18.39 -15.33
CA ALA A 38 -0.91 19.31 -15.60
C ALA A 38 -0.98 19.78 -17.07
N ASP A 39 0.17 19.99 -17.71
CA ASP A 39 0.26 20.63 -19.03
C ASP A 39 -0.21 19.70 -20.16
N TRP A 40 -0.18 18.38 -19.93
CA TRP A 40 -0.62 17.37 -20.88
C TRP A 40 -2.10 17.46 -21.23
N PHE A 41 -2.95 17.99 -20.34
CA PHE A 41 -4.39 18.13 -20.61
C PHE A 41 -4.65 18.90 -21.92
N SER A 42 -4.06 20.08 -22.06
CA SER A 42 -4.26 20.94 -23.24
C SER A 42 -3.69 20.32 -24.52
N ARG A 43 -2.66 19.47 -24.38
CA ARG A 43 -1.94 18.83 -25.50
C ARG A 43 -2.71 17.65 -26.06
N TRP A 44 -3.34 16.85 -25.19
CA TRP A 44 -3.95 15.57 -25.56
C TRP A 44 -5.49 15.56 -25.47
N ASN A 45 -6.12 16.56 -24.87
CA ASN A 45 -7.58 16.74 -24.95
C ASN A 45 -8.00 17.33 -26.32
N LYS A 46 -7.68 16.61 -27.39
CA LYS A 46 -7.87 16.98 -28.79
C LYS A 46 -8.36 15.78 -29.60
N SER A 47 -9.19 16.03 -30.60
CA SER A 47 -9.69 15.00 -31.52
C SER A 47 -8.81 14.92 -32.78
N TYR A 48 -8.34 13.72 -33.09
CA TYR A 48 -7.71 13.41 -34.36
C TYR A 48 -8.73 13.43 -35.50
N LYS A 49 -9.93 12.88 -35.27
CA LYS A 49 -11.03 12.89 -36.25
C LYS A 49 -11.46 14.29 -36.66
N ALA A 50 -11.40 15.26 -35.74
CA ALA A 50 -11.68 16.66 -36.01
C ALA A 50 -10.46 17.45 -36.54
N GLY A 51 -9.31 16.81 -36.77
CA GLY A 51 -8.11 17.46 -37.28
C GLY A 51 -7.35 18.35 -36.29
N GLU A 52 -7.66 18.27 -34.98
CA GLU A 52 -7.03 19.10 -33.94
C GLU A 52 -5.63 18.60 -33.53
N THR A 53 -5.34 17.34 -33.84
CA THR A 53 -4.07 16.65 -33.57
C THR A 53 -3.79 15.63 -34.67
N ASN A 54 -2.51 15.34 -34.90
CA ASN A 54 -2.04 14.27 -35.79
C ASN A 54 -1.72 12.97 -35.04
N ARG A 55 -2.11 12.86 -33.76
CA ARG A 55 -1.82 11.70 -32.90
C ARG A 55 -3.09 11.07 -32.37
N GLN A 56 -3.13 9.74 -32.39
CA GLN A 56 -4.16 8.92 -31.75
C GLN A 56 -3.59 8.26 -30.50
N VAL A 57 -3.39 9.05 -29.44
CA VAL A 57 -2.77 8.61 -28.19
C VAL A 57 -3.62 8.98 -26.98
N CYS A 58 -3.62 8.13 -25.97
CA CYS A 58 -4.27 8.40 -24.69
C CYS A 58 -3.75 7.44 -23.62
N VAL A 59 -3.26 7.99 -22.51
CA VAL A 59 -2.85 7.25 -21.31
C VAL A 59 -3.80 7.60 -20.17
N HIS A 60 -3.74 6.83 -19.09
CA HIS A 60 -4.61 7.05 -17.93
C HIS A 60 -4.16 8.20 -17.06
N ALA A 61 -2.86 8.34 -16.83
CA ALA A 61 -2.34 9.42 -16.01
C ALA A 61 -0.93 9.85 -16.40
N PHE A 62 -0.61 11.09 -16.04
CA PHE A 62 0.74 11.64 -16.05
C PHE A 62 1.20 11.92 -14.62
N VAL A 63 2.48 11.70 -14.35
CA VAL A 63 3.11 11.82 -13.04
C VAL A 63 4.35 12.70 -13.14
N ASP A 64 4.50 13.71 -12.29
CA ASP A 64 5.72 14.49 -12.13
C ASP A 64 6.20 14.51 -10.67
N ASP A 65 7.16 15.37 -10.32
CA ASP A 65 7.72 15.47 -8.97
C ASP A 65 6.74 16.02 -7.91
N LYS A 66 5.62 16.62 -8.33
CA LYS A 66 4.67 17.32 -7.47
C LYS A 66 3.33 16.62 -7.41
N GLU A 67 2.81 16.17 -8.53
CA GLU A 67 1.44 15.69 -8.63
C GLU A 67 1.22 14.65 -9.73
N VAL A 68 0.02 14.08 -9.68
CA VAL A 68 -0.51 13.16 -10.68
C VAL A 68 -1.81 13.73 -11.23
N TRP A 69 -1.96 13.62 -12.54
CA TRP A 69 -3.19 13.97 -13.24
C TRP A 69 -3.74 12.76 -13.98
N GLN A 70 -4.89 12.28 -13.52
CA GLN A 70 -5.68 11.27 -14.19
C GLN A 70 -6.54 11.93 -15.28
N TYR A 71 -6.35 11.48 -16.51
CA TYR A 71 -6.99 12.02 -17.71
C TYR A 71 -7.87 11.03 -18.46
N LEU A 72 -7.78 9.74 -18.11
CA LEU A 72 -8.68 8.70 -18.56
C LEU A 72 -9.10 7.83 -17.34
N PRO A 73 -10.39 7.43 -17.22
CA PRO A 73 -10.80 6.52 -16.16
C PRO A 73 -9.99 5.21 -16.20
N TRP A 74 -9.59 4.68 -15.05
CA TRP A 74 -8.69 3.51 -14.94
C TRP A 74 -9.21 2.27 -15.70
N ASN A 75 -10.54 2.06 -15.72
CA ASN A 75 -11.17 0.96 -16.44
C ASN A 75 -11.47 1.25 -17.92
N HIS A 76 -11.01 2.37 -18.46
CA HIS A 76 -11.17 2.71 -19.87
C HIS A 76 -10.00 2.16 -20.68
N ARG A 77 -10.25 1.71 -21.90
CA ARG A 77 -9.23 1.22 -22.81
C ARG A 77 -8.39 2.38 -23.34
N GLY A 78 -7.16 2.52 -22.88
CA GLY A 78 -6.21 3.51 -23.39
C GLY A 78 -5.70 3.20 -24.80
N TRP A 79 -5.10 4.20 -25.46
CA TRP A 79 -4.35 4.07 -26.71
C TRP A 79 -2.90 4.49 -26.42
N HIS A 80 -2.21 3.71 -25.59
CA HIS A 80 -0.90 4.08 -25.03
C HIS A 80 0.26 3.23 -25.54
N CYS A 81 0.05 1.93 -25.81
CA CYS A 81 1.14 1.00 -26.08
C CYS A 81 1.21 0.47 -27.52
N GLY A 82 0.31 0.89 -28.41
CA GLY A 82 0.31 0.44 -29.81
C GLY A 82 0.14 -1.07 -30.03
N GLY A 83 -0.42 -1.82 -29.07
CA GLY A 83 -0.59 -3.28 -29.15
C GLY A 83 -1.76 -3.81 -28.30
N ILE A 84 -1.83 -5.13 -28.11
CA ILE A 84 -2.91 -5.77 -27.34
C ILE A 84 -2.89 -5.38 -25.85
N GLY A 85 -1.78 -4.85 -25.34
CA GLY A 85 -1.67 -4.30 -23.99
C GLY A 85 -2.69 -3.19 -23.70
N ASN A 86 -3.12 -2.44 -24.72
CA ASN A 86 -4.19 -1.43 -24.60
C ASN A 86 -5.50 -2.03 -24.07
N ASN A 87 -5.74 -3.33 -24.27
CA ASN A 87 -6.96 -4.02 -23.83
C ASN A 87 -6.87 -4.54 -22.39
N THR A 88 -5.71 -4.41 -21.74
CA THR A 88 -5.45 -5.05 -20.44
C THR A 88 -4.71 -4.17 -19.44
N HIS A 89 -3.95 -3.16 -19.87
CA HIS A 89 -3.09 -2.39 -18.98
C HIS A 89 -3.59 -0.97 -18.75
N ILE A 90 -3.32 -0.46 -17.55
CA ILE A 90 -3.40 0.97 -17.22
C ILE A 90 -2.07 1.62 -17.63
N GLY A 91 -2.09 2.61 -18.52
CA GLY A 91 -0.91 3.34 -18.97
C GLY A 91 -0.61 4.56 -18.09
N ILE A 92 0.61 4.65 -17.56
CA ILE A 92 1.08 5.75 -16.71
C ILE A 92 2.33 6.37 -17.33
N GLU A 93 2.32 7.67 -17.57
CA GLU A 93 3.45 8.43 -18.11
C GLU A 93 4.20 9.16 -16.98
N ILE A 94 5.49 8.86 -16.80
CA ILE A 94 6.36 9.64 -15.92
C ILE A 94 6.96 10.80 -16.74
N CYS A 95 6.69 12.02 -16.31
CA CYS A 95 7.14 13.24 -16.99
C CYS A 95 8.66 13.39 -16.83
N GLU A 96 9.35 13.69 -17.93
CA GLU A 96 10.80 13.89 -17.92
C GLU A 96 11.10 15.38 -17.64
N PRO A 97 12.14 15.71 -16.84
CA PRO A 97 12.44 17.09 -16.47
C PRO A 97 12.86 17.90 -17.70
N GLY A 98 12.91 19.23 -17.56
CA GLY A 98 13.47 20.10 -18.61
C GLY A 98 15.01 20.05 -18.65
N GLY A 99 15.60 20.87 -19.52
CA GLY A 99 17.04 21.11 -19.54
C GLY A 99 17.87 20.11 -20.37
N PHE A 100 17.22 19.29 -21.18
CA PHE A 100 17.88 18.40 -22.15
C PHE A 100 17.01 18.23 -23.40
N SER A 101 17.56 17.62 -24.45
CA SER A 101 16.85 17.28 -25.68
C SER A 101 17.09 15.84 -26.11
N TYR A 102 16.29 15.33 -27.03
CA TYR A 102 16.54 14.04 -27.67
C TYR A 102 17.36 14.22 -28.95
N GLY A 103 18.45 13.45 -29.05
CA GLY A 103 19.24 13.27 -30.26
C GLY A 103 18.68 12.14 -31.13
N LYS A 104 19.56 11.41 -31.82
CA LYS A 104 19.17 10.23 -32.60
C LYS A 104 18.63 9.13 -31.68
N GLY A 105 17.43 8.63 -31.97
CA GLY A 105 16.79 7.59 -31.15
C GLY A 105 16.43 8.11 -29.75
N SER A 106 16.70 7.33 -28.71
CA SER A 106 16.40 7.66 -27.31
C SER A 106 17.56 8.34 -26.57
N THR A 107 18.56 8.88 -27.28
CA THR A 107 19.70 9.54 -26.67
C THR A 107 19.31 10.88 -26.06
N MET A 108 19.36 11.00 -24.73
CA MET A 108 19.15 12.26 -24.00
C MET A 108 20.44 13.11 -24.04
N VAL A 109 20.46 14.14 -24.87
CA VAL A 109 21.58 15.07 -25.07
C VAL A 109 21.50 16.21 -24.05
N GLY A 110 22.57 16.43 -23.29
CA GLY A 110 22.63 17.46 -22.25
C GLY A 110 21.99 17.07 -20.92
N TYR A 111 21.50 15.84 -20.77
CA TYR A 111 20.93 15.36 -19.51
C TYR A 111 22.00 15.26 -18.42
N ASN A 112 21.87 16.09 -17.38
CA ASN A 112 22.74 16.03 -16.21
C ASN A 112 22.06 15.23 -15.09
N VAL A 113 22.65 14.10 -14.69
CA VAL A 113 22.09 13.20 -13.67
C VAL A 113 22.01 13.89 -12.30
N SER A 114 23.09 14.55 -11.86
CA SER A 114 23.16 15.17 -10.54
C SER A 114 22.13 16.29 -10.38
N ASN A 115 21.97 17.15 -11.39
CA ASN A 115 20.99 18.23 -11.37
C ASN A 115 19.54 17.72 -11.34
N ASN A 116 19.28 16.55 -11.94
CA ASN A 116 17.95 15.97 -12.07
C ASN A 116 17.63 14.89 -11.02
N GLU A 117 18.58 14.53 -10.15
CA GLU A 117 18.42 13.45 -9.17
C GLU A 117 17.20 13.68 -8.26
N SER A 118 17.07 14.89 -7.70
CA SER A 118 15.95 15.22 -6.79
C SER A 118 14.59 15.12 -7.49
N TYR A 119 14.51 15.59 -8.74
CA TYR A 119 13.29 15.49 -9.55
C TYR A 119 12.97 14.02 -9.83
N PHE A 120 13.96 13.26 -10.33
CA PHE A 120 13.78 11.85 -10.67
C PHE A 120 13.26 11.05 -9.46
N ARG A 121 13.87 11.20 -8.29
CA ARG A 121 13.46 10.48 -7.08
C ARG A 121 12.02 10.79 -6.67
N LYS A 122 11.59 12.04 -6.77
CA LYS A 122 10.22 12.44 -6.44
C LYS A 122 9.21 11.92 -7.48
N ALA A 123 9.48 12.08 -8.77
CA ALA A 123 8.61 11.60 -9.84
C ALA A 123 8.49 10.06 -9.81
N TRP A 124 9.62 9.37 -9.61
CA TRP A 124 9.68 7.92 -9.45
C TRP A 124 8.88 7.47 -8.22
N GLN A 125 9.02 8.13 -7.07
CA GLN A 125 8.26 7.78 -5.87
C GLN A 125 6.75 8.04 -6.05
N ASN A 126 6.36 9.15 -6.69
CA ASN A 126 4.95 9.40 -7.02
C ASN A 126 4.38 8.33 -7.96
N ALA A 127 5.18 7.83 -8.91
CA ALA A 127 4.78 6.74 -9.79
C ALA A 127 4.65 5.42 -9.04
N VAL A 128 5.58 5.10 -8.11
CA VAL A 128 5.46 3.95 -7.19
C VAL A 128 4.17 4.06 -6.37
N ASP A 129 3.91 5.20 -5.74
CA ASP A 129 2.70 5.43 -4.94
C ASP A 129 1.41 5.24 -5.77
N LEU A 130 1.40 5.71 -7.02
CA LEU A 130 0.29 5.52 -7.94
C LEU A 130 0.07 4.05 -8.28
N CYS A 131 1.14 3.34 -8.65
CA CYS A 131 1.09 1.93 -8.96
C CYS A 131 0.59 1.11 -7.76
N VAL A 132 1.07 1.41 -6.55
CA VAL A 132 0.60 0.78 -5.31
C VAL A 132 -0.90 0.98 -5.10
N ARG A 133 -1.42 2.20 -5.33
CA ARG A 133 -2.87 2.48 -5.24
C ARG A 133 -3.66 1.63 -6.23
N LEU A 134 -3.20 1.59 -7.49
CA LEU A 134 -3.87 0.85 -8.55
C LEU A 134 -3.82 -0.66 -8.35
N CYS A 135 -2.69 -1.17 -7.84
CA CYS A 135 -2.57 -2.56 -7.43
C CYS A 135 -3.62 -2.93 -6.38
N ARG A 136 -3.87 -2.08 -5.39
CA ARG A 136 -4.93 -2.34 -4.41
C ARG A 136 -6.33 -2.25 -4.99
N GLU A 137 -6.58 -1.27 -5.87
CA GLU A 137 -7.90 -1.04 -6.46
C GLU A 137 -8.32 -2.18 -7.41
N TYR A 138 -7.35 -2.79 -8.09
CA TYR A 138 -7.59 -3.80 -9.13
C TYR A 138 -7.06 -5.20 -8.77
N ASP A 139 -6.69 -5.42 -7.50
CA ASP A 139 -6.14 -6.69 -7.02
C ASP A 139 -4.94 -7.18 -7.86
N LEU A 140 -4.02 -6.26 -8.16
CA LEU A 140 -2.77 -6.52 -8.86
C LEU A 140 -1.60 -6.54 -7.87
N THR A 141 -0.48 -7.08 -8.31
CA THR A 141 0.78 -7.13 -7.58
C THR A 141 1.87 -6.38 -8.34
N GLU A 142 3.07 -6.26 -7.76
CA GLU A 142 4.21 -5.71 -8.48
C GLU A 142 4.57 -6.51 -9.74
N ALA A 143 4.23 -7.81 -9.80
CA ALA A 143 4.51 -8.67 -10.94
C ALA A 143 3.70 -8.28 -12.19
N ASP A 144 2.58 -7.59 -11.99
CA ASP A 144 1.67 -7.12 -13.04
C ASP A 144 2.08 -5.74 -13.59
N ILE A 145 3.24 -5.22 -13.17
CA ILE A 145 3.79 -3.94 -13.60
C ILE A 145 4.94 -4.16 -14.57
N ILE A 146 4.78 -3.62 -15.78
CA ILE A 146 5.79 -3.67 -16.85
C ILE A 146 6.08 -2.27 -17.38
N CYS A 147 7.22 -2.07 -18.05
CA CYS A 147 7.41 -0.90 -18.92
C CYS A 147 7.05 -1.20 -20.37
N HIS A 148 7.05 -0.18 -21.23
CA HIS A 148 6.79 -0.35 -22.66
C HIS A 148 7.79 -1.32 -23.32
N SER A 149 9.09 -1.20 -23.01
CA SER A 149 10.11 -2.11 -23.54
C SER A 149 9.89 -3.58 -23.17
N GLU A 150 9.45 -3.86 -21.93
CA GLU A 150 9.06 -5.21 -21.52
C GLU A 150 7.79 -5.66 -22.24
N GLY A 151 6.82 -4.76 -22.44
CA GLY A 151 5.62 -5.01 -23.24
C GLY A 151 5.93 -5.35 -24.71
N ALA A 152 6.90 -4.68 -25.31
CA ALA A 152 7.40 -4.96 -26.66
C ALA A 152 7.99 -6.37 -26.75
N LYS A 153 8.86 -6.72 -25.79
CA LYS A 153 9.48 -8.06 -25.69
C LYS A 153 8.43 -9.16 -25.49
N LYS A 154 7.32 -8.86 -24.81
CA LYS A 154 6.18 -9.77 -24.63
C LYS A 154 5.24 -9.82 -25.85
N GLY A 155 5.47 -9.03 -26.89
CA GLY A 155 4.62 -8.96 -28.09
C GLY A 155 3.28 -8.25 -27.85
N ILE A 156 3.13 -7.49 -26.76
CA ILE A 156 1.87 -6.83 -26.40
C ILE A 156 1.89 -5.32 -26.60
N ALA A 157 3.04 -4.74 -26.90
CA ALA A 157 3.24 -3.33 -27.18
C ALA A 157 4.14 -3.10 -28.40
N SER A 158 4.14 -1.88 -28.91
CA SER A 158 5.03 -1.44 -29.97
C SER A 158 6.49 -1.40 -29.51
N ASN A 159 7.44 -1.28 -30.43
CA ASN A 159 8.88 -1.36 -30.16
C ASN A 159 9.47 -0.09 -29.52
N HIS A 160 8.79 0.51 -28.54
CA HIS A 160 9.34 1.63 -27.78
C HIS A 160 10.24 1.13 -26.64
N GLY A 161 11.27 1.92 -26.31
CA GLY A 161 12.30 1.56 -25.32
C GLY A 161 12.08 2.13 -23.92
N ASP A 162 11.06 2.95 -23.71
CA ASP A 162 10.77 3.55 -22.41
C ASP A 162 10.41 2.47 -21.36
N VAL A 163 10.82 2.62 -20.11
CA VAL A 163 11.59 3.72 -19.48
C VAL A 163 13.11 3.50 -19.49
N MET A 164 13.60 2.52 -20.25
CA MET A 164 14.96 1.98 -20.11
C MET A 164 16.06 2.89 -20.65
N HIS A 165 15.73 3.95 -21.38
CA HIS A 165 16.68 5.01 -21.74
C HIS A 165 16.97 5.97 -20.58
N TRP A 166 16.08 6.06 -19.59
CA TRP A 166 16.13 7.05 -18.52
C TRP A 166 16.46 6.45 -17.15
N PHE A 167 15.72 5.42 -16.69
CA PHE A 167 15.89 4.83 -15.35
C PHE A 167 17.34 4.43 -15.03
N PRO A 168 18.09 3.74 -15.93
CA PRO A 168 19.46 3.33 -15.63
C PRO A 168 20.43 4.49 -15.35
N LYS A 169 20.12 5.73 -15.80
CA LYS A 169 20.93 6.91 -15.49
C LYS A 169 20.94 7.25 -14.00
N HIS A 170 19.93 6.80 -13.25
CA HIS A 170 19.76 7.00 -11.81
C HIS A 170 19.96 5.70 -11.01
N SER A 171 20.64 4.71 -11.61
CA SER A 171 20.86 3.38 -11.03
C SER A 171 19.56 2.63 -10.68
N GLU A 172 18.48 2.92 -11.41
CA GLU A 172 17.19 2.26 -11.29
C GLU A 172 16.86 1.43 -12.54
N ASN A 173 15.91 0.50 -12.41
CA ASN A 173 15.32 -0.27 -13.50
C ASN A 173 13.90 -0.74 -13.10
N MET A 174 13.28 -1.57 -13.93
CA MET A 174 11.94 -2.09 -13.61
C MET A 174 11.91 -3.08 -12.45
N ASP A 175 13.00 -3.80 -12.17
CA ASP A 175 13.07 -4.69 -11.01
C ASP A 175 13.15 -3.91 -9.70
N SER A 176 13.93 -2.83 -9.66
CA SER A 176 13.98 -1.95 -8.48
C SER A 176 12.68 -1.17 -8.30
N PHE A 177 12.04 -0.74 -9.39
CA PHE A 177 10.69 -0.13 -9.35
C PHE A 177 9.65 -1.11 -8.77
N ARG A 178 9.59 -2.34 -9.31
CA ARG A 178 8.71 -3.41 -8.78
C ARG A 178 9.04 -3.75 -7.33
N ALA A 179 10.33 -3.80 -6.95
CA ALA A 179 10.73 -4.05 -5.58
C ALA A 179 10.23 -2.96 -4.62
N ALA A 180 10.22 -1.70 -5.04
CA ALA A 180 9.68 -0.59 -4.24
C ALA A 180 8.15 -0.60 -4.15
N VAL A 181 7.47 -0.93 -5.26
CA VAL A 181 6.02 -1.19 -5.24
C VAL A 181 5.71 -2.33 -4.28
N ARG A 182 6.38 -3.48 -4.40
CA ARG A 182 6.25 -4.62 -3.48
C ARG A 182 6.50 -4.22 -2.04
N ALA A 183 7.59 -3.50 -1.77
CA ALA A 183 7.92 -3.06 -0.42
C ALA A 183 6.81 -2.17 0.16
N THR A 184 6.18 -1.33 -0.66
CA THR A 184 5.11 -0.43 -0.23
C THR A 184 3.76 -1.16 -0.11
N LEU A 185 3.47 -2.08 -1.04
CA LEU A 185 2.35 -3.01 -0.95
C LEU A 185 2.47 -3.88 0.29
N ASN A 186 3.67 -4.33 0.67
CA ASN A 186 3.93 -5.16 1.84
C ASN A 186 4.00 -4.36 3.15
N LYS A 187 4.45 -3.10 3.10
CA LYS A 187 4.27 -2.17 4.22
C LYS A 187 2.80 -1.86 4.48
N SER A 188 1.99 -1.97 3.42
CA SER A 188 0.56 -1.72 3.45
C SER A 188 -0.28 -2.99 3.29
N SER A 189 0.34 -4.17 3.38
CA SER A 189 -0.33 -5.46 3.60
C SER A 189 -0.55 -5.64 5.10
N THR A 190 -0.82 -4.51 5.76
CA THR A 190 -1.83 -4.48 6.81
C THR A 190 -3.19 -4.62 6.09
N PRO A 191 -4.06 -5.57 6.49
CA PRO A 191 -5.26 -5.92 5.72
C PRO A 191 -6.21 -4.75 5.38
N PRO A 192 -7.07 -4.90 4.35
CA PRO A 192 -7.98 -3.87 3.87
C PRO A 192 -9.01 -3.48 4.94
N ASP A 193 -9.28 -2.17 5.06
CA ASP A 193 -10.14 -1.50 6.03
C ASP A 193 -9.91 -1.86 7.51
N LEU A 194 -8.81 -1.32 8.06
CA LEU A 194 -8.74 -0.98 9.47
C LEU A 194 -9.14 0.48 9.64
N PRO A 195 -10.13 0.83 10.49
CA PRO A 195 -10.32 2.22 10.88
C PRO A 195 -8.98 2.71 11.45
N LEU A 196 -8.53 3.88 10.99
CA LEU A 196 -7.27 4.53 11.36
C LEU A 196 -6.68 4.04 12.69
N GLY A 197 -5.59 3.27 12.58
CA GLY A 197 -4.51 3.08 13.55
C GLY A 197 -4.88 3.12 15.03
N ILE A 198 -5.47 2.04 15.53
CA ILE A 198 -5.57 1.78 16.98
C ILE A 198 -4.16 1.73 17.60
N GLN A 199 -3.92 2.54 18.62
CA GLN A 199 -2.64 2.66 19.34
C GLN A 199 -2.77 2.16 20.79
N VAL A 200 -1.63 1.92 21.43
CA VAL A 200 -1.60 1.68 22.89
C VAL A 200 -2.10 2.92 23.61
N GLY A 201 -3.08 2.76 24.49
CA GLY A 201 -3.74 3.83 25.22
C GLY A 201 -5.09 4.24 24.63
N ASP A 202 -5.44 3.78 23.42
CA ASP A 202 -6.74 4.11 22.83
C ASP A 202 -7.87 3.47 23.60
N LEU A 203 -8.94 4.26 23.77
CA LEU A 203 -10.19 3.82 24.37
C LEU A 203 -11.11 3.33 23.25
N VAL A 204 -11.54 2.08 23.35
CA VAL A 204 -12.30 1.39 22.31
C VAL A 204 -13.55 0.71 22.88
N GLU A 205 -14.49 0.42 22.00
CA GLU A 205 -15.68 -0.37 22.28
C GLU A 205 -15.78 -1.54 21.31
N VAL A 206 -16.25 -2.69 21.78
CA VAL A 206 -16.47 -3.87 20.93
C VAL A 206 -17.81 -3.71 20.23
N LYS A 207 -17.82 -3.82 18.89
CA LYS A 207 -19.03 -3.72 18.06
C LYS A 207 -20.10 -4.70 18.55
N ALA A 208 -21.35 -4.25 18.57
CA ALA A 208 -22.49 -5.11 18.91
C ALA A 208 -22.54 -6.37 18.02
N THR A 209 -22.19 -6.20 16.73
CA THR A 209 -22.15 -7.25 15.70
C THR A 209 -20.99 -8.24 15.82
N ALA A 210 -19.98 -7.98 16.67
CA ALA A 210 -18.83 -8.87 16.82
C ALA A 210 -19.19 -10.09 17.67
N ASN A 211 -19.12 -11.29 17.09
CA ASN A 211 -19.54 -12.53 17.78
C ASN A 211 -18.38 -13.24 18.48
N SER A 212 -17.17 -13.17 17.92
CA SER A 212 -15.95 -13.77 18.48
C SER A 212 -14.83 -12.76 18.52
N TYR A 213 -13.83 -12.97 19.39
CA TYR A 213 -12.73 -12.02 19.53
C TYR A 213 -11.92 -11.87 18.24
N TYR A 214 -11.84 -12.92 17.44
CA TYR A 214 -11.28 -12.93 16.10
C TYR A 214 -11.88 -14.13 15.34
N PRO A 215 -11.72 -14.24 14.01
CA PRO A 215 -12.21 -15.41 13.27
C PRO A 215 -11.61 -16.72 13.83
N GLY A 216 -12.46 -17.67 14.23
CA GLY A 216 -12.04 -18.90 14.90
C GLY A 216 -11.63 -18.75 16.38
N GLY A 217 -11.77 -17.57 16.96
CA GLY A 217 -11.56 -17.31 18.39
C GLY A 217 -12.79 -17.59 19.26
N ALA A 218 -12.63 -17.48 20.57
CA ALA A 218 -13.74 -17.65 21.52
C ALA A 218 -14.84 -16.59 21.32
N THR A 219 -16.08 -16.98 21.63
CA THR A 219 -17.26 -16.09 21.61
C THR A 219 -17.07 -14.93 22.59
N ILE A 220 -17.46 -13.72 22.18
CA ILE A 220 -17.42 -12.53 23.02
C ILE A 220 -18.62 -12.57 23.98
N PRO A 221 -18.41 -12.64 25.31
CA PRO A 221 -19.50 -12.55 26.27
C PRO A 221 -20.20 -11.18 26.18
N SER A 222 -21.52 -11.15 26.38
CA SER A 222 -22.30 -9.91 26.29
C SER A 222 -21.79 -8.79 27.22
N TRP A 223 -21.30 -9.14 28.41
CA TRP A 223 -20.77 -8.18 29.39
C TRP A 223 -19.57 -7.37 28.87
N VAL A 224 -18.84 -7.89 27.88
CA VAL A 224 -17.72 -7.18 27.25
C VAL A 224 -18.22 -5.96 26.45
N LYS A 225 -19.50 -5.92 26.06
CA LYS A 225 -20.08 -4.89 25.20
C LYS A 225 -20.94 -3.86 25.96
N THR A 226 -21.36 -4.14 27.19
CA THR A 226 -22.43 -3.35 27.85
C THR A 226 -21.87 -2.16 28.62
N ASP A 227 -21.12 -2.40 29.70
CA ASP A 227 -20.93 -1.41 30.77
C ASP A 227 -19.54 -0.76 30.83
N SER A 228 -18.64 -1.13 29.92
CA SER A 228 -17.27 -0.62 29.92
C SER A 228 -16.78 -0.32 28.51
N TYR A 229 -15.97 0.74 28.41
CA TYR A 229 -15.00 0.86 27.34
C TYR A 229 -13.78 0.00 27.66
N HIS A 230 -12.97 -0.30 26.67
CA HIS A 230 -11.71 -1.05 26.82
C HIS A 230 -10.54 -0.16 26.45
N VAL A 231 -9.40 -0.39 27.09
CA VAL A 231 -8.16 0.31 26.74
C VAL A 231 -7.24 -0.68 26.07
N VAL A 232 -6.67 -0.26 24.94
CA VAL A 232 -5.69 -1.02 24.20
C VAL A 232 -4.36 -0.95 24.95
N THR A 233 -3.88 -2.08 25.44
CA THR A 233 -2.64 -2.14 26.23
C THR A 233 -1.47 -2.68 25.43
N GLN A 234 -1.72 -3.32 24.29
CA GLN A 234 -0.66 -3.90 23.47
C GLN A 234 -1.11 -4.03 22.01
N ILE A 235 -0.26 -3.63 21.08
CA ILE A 235 -0.50 -3.73 19.62
C ILE A 235 0.50 -4.67 18.92
N VAL A 236 1.56 -5.07 19.62
CA VAL A 236 2.61 -5.98 19.13
C VAL A 236 2.97 -7.01 20.20
N SER A 237 3.30 -8.24 19.81
CA SER A 237 3.88 -9.26 20.67
C SER A 237 5.24 -9.68 20.10
N ASN A 238 6.27 -9.76 20.94
CA ASN A 238 7.66 -10.02 20.52
C ASN A 238 8.13 -9.11 19.37
N GLY A 239 7.78 -7.82 19.45
CA GLY A 239 8.13 -6.82 18.44
C GLY A 239 7.37 -6.94 17.11
N LYS A 240 6.43 -7.88 16.98
CA LYS A 240 5.65 -8.10 15.74
C LYS A 240 4.15 -7.82 15.95
N PRO A 241 3.43 -7.29 14.94
CA PRO A 241 1.98 -7.19 14.99
C PRO A 241 1.34 -8.55 15.27
N VAL A 242 0.27 -8.56 16.06
CA VAL A 242 -0.44 -9.81 16.39
C VAL A 242 -1.53 -10.05 15.39
N VAL A 243 -1.48 -11.22 14.74
CA VAL A 243 -2.51 -11.68 13.80
C VAL A 243 -3.11 -12.96 14.35
N LYS A 244 -4.44 -12.98 14.54
CA LYS A 244 -5.20 -14.18 14.93
C LYS A 244 -6.41 -14.33 14.02
N GLY A 245 -6.72 -15.56 13.59
CA GLY A 245 -7.80 -15.79 12.64
C GLY A 245 -7.61 -15.08 11.29
N GLY A 246 -6.35 -14.81 10.90
CA GLY A 246 -6.03 -14.02 9.70
C GLY A 246 -6.31 -12.52 9.82
N LYS A 247 -6.65 -12.01 11.01
CA LYS A 247 -6.98 -10.59 11.25
C LYS A 247 -6.01 -9.96 12.26
N ALA A 248 -5.67 -8.70 12.03
CA ALA A 248 -4.86 -7.91 12.95
C ALA A 248 -5.61 -7.72 14.27
N CYS A 249 -4.93 -7.99 15.39
CA CYS A 249 -5.51 -7.96 16.73
C CYS A 249 -4.73 -7.04 17.66
N VAL A 250 -5.44 -6.48 18.64
CA VAL A 250 -4.87 -5.69 19.75
C VAL A 250 -5.29 -6.29 21.09
N LEU A 251 -4.48 -6.10 22.12
CA LEU A 251 -4.78 -6.61 23.46
C LEU A 251 -5.59 -5.58 24.24
N LEU A 252 -6.73 -6.02 24.76
CA LEU A 252 -7.57 -5.22 25.66
C LEU A 252 -7.27 -5.60 27.12
N GLY A 253 -6.23 -5.01 27.70
CA GLY A 253 -5.76 -5.36 29.04
C GLY A 253 -6.40 -4.57 30.18
N LYS A 254 -7.10 -3.48 29.88
CA LYS A 254 -7.79 -2.63 30.85
C LYS A 254 -9.19 -2.28 30.35
N LYS A 255 -10.07 -1.91 31.27
CA LYS A 255 -11.43 -1.43 30.96
C LYS A 255 -11.78 -0.21 31.81
N VAL A 256 -12.60 0.67 31.27
CA VAL A 256 -13.09 1.89 31.92
C VAL A 256 -14.61 1.80 32.02
N ASN A 257 -15.16 1.86 33.24
CA ASN A 257 -16.60 1.84 33.45
C ASN A 257 -17.25 3.08 32.81
N LYS A 258 -18.28 2.89 31.98
CA LYS A 258 -18.93 3.99 31.24
C LYS A 258 -19.62 5.03 32.13
N LYS A 259 -20.05 4.63 33.33
CA LYS A 259 -20.76 5.51 34.28
C LYS A 259 -19.81 6.22 35.23
N THR A 260 -18.83 5.50 35.78
CA THR A 260 -17.97 6.02 36.84
C THR A 260 -16.61 6.51 36.34
N GLY A 261 -16.20 6.14 35.12
CA GLY A 261 -14.88 6.44 34.59
C GLY A 261 -13.73 5.68 35.28
N ILE A 262 -14.04 4.76 36.19
CA ILE A 262 -13.03 4.00 36.95
C ILE A 262 -12.39 2.95 36.03
N GLU A 263 -11.06 2.95 35.99
CA GLU A 263 -10.25 1.96 35.30
C GLU A 263 -10.09 0.69 36.16
N SER A 264 -10.17 -0.48 35.54
CA SER A 264 -9.93 -1.78 36.16
C SER A 264 -9.33 -2.77 35.16
N ALA A 265 -8.97 -3.98 35.61
CA ALA A 265 -8.46 -5.04 34.75
C ALA A 265 -9.46 -5.35 33.61
N GLY A 266 -8.93 -5.43 32.39
CA GLY A 266 -9.68 -5.73 31.17
C GLY A 266 -9.81 -7.24 30.94
N ILE A 267 -10.16 -7.60 29.71
CA ILE A 267 -10.37 -9.00 29.31
C ILE A 267 -9.08 -9.77 29.05
N MET A 268 -7.92 -9.08 29.03
CA MET A 268 -6.60 -9.66 28.76
C MET A 268 -6.56 -10.55 27.51
N SER A 269 -7.33 -10.16 26.50
CA SER A 269 -7.55 -10.96 25.28
C SER A 269 -7.27 -10.15 24.04
N TRP A 270 -6.72 -10.83 23.04
CA TRP A 270 -6.48 -10.27 21.71
C TRP A 270 -7.80 -10.20 20.95
N VAL A 271 -8.15 -9.02 20.46
CA VAL A 271 -9.39 -8.76 19.74
C VAL A 271 -9.07 -8.20 18.36
N GLU A 272 -9.72 -8.72 17.34
CA GLU A 272 -9.56 -8.29 15.97
C GLU A 272 -10.01 -6.84 15.83
N THR A 273 -9.17 -6.05 15.19
CA THR A 273 -9.30 -4.59 15.12
C THR A 273 -10.56 -4.17 14.34
N GLY A 274 -11.04 -4.99 13.40
CA GLY A 274 -12.31 -4.78 12.71
C GLY A 274 -13.54 -4.95 13.60
N ALA A 275 -13.42 -5.58 14.77
CA ALA A 275 -14.48 -5.72 15.77
C ALA A 275 -14.56 -4.54 16.73
N LEU A 276 -13.70 -3.52 16.58
CA LEU A 276 -13.58 -2.40 17.52
C LEU A 276 -14.07 -1.08 16.90
N ILE A 277 -14.57 -0.21 17.77
CA ILE A 277 -14.89 1.19 17.50
C ILE A 277 -13.98 2.03 18.41
N VAL A 278 -13.21 2.97 17.83
CA VAL A 278 -12.38 3.88 18.63
C VAL A 278 -13.25 5.00 19.19
N ILE A 279 -13.29 5.11 20.52
CA ILE A 279 -14.06 6.12 21.25
C ILE A 279 -13.20 7.36 21.51
N LYS A 280 -11.93 7.15 21.87
CA LYS A 280 -10.97 8.23 22.10
C LYS A 280 -9.58 7.75 21.73
N THR A 281 -8.90 8.53 20.90
CA THR A 281 -7.49 8.34 20.59
C THR A 281 -6.62 8.92 21.70
N SER A 282 -5.58 8.19 22.06
CA SER A 282 -4.54 8.68 22.95
C SER A 282 -3.57 9.57 22.16
N SER A 283 -3.11 10.68 22.74
CA SER A 283 -2.01 11.45 22.16
C SER A 283 -0.73 10.62 22.25
N PRO A 284 0.22 10.72 21.28
CA PRO A 284 1.42 9.90 21.29
C PRO A 284 2.26 10.21 22.53
N THR A 285 2.14 9.36 23.54
CA THR A 285 3.01 9.39 24.71
C THR A 285 4.34 8.74 24.33
N LYS A 286 5.40 9.35 24.84
CA LYS A 286 6.80 8.95 24.60
C LYS A 286 6.97 7.45 24.78
N LYS A 287 7.83 6.91 23.90
CA LYS A 287 8.48 5.59 23.93
C LYS A 287 8.48 5.00 25.35
N PRO A 288 8.02 3.75 25.56
CA PRO A 288 8.11 3.11 26.87
C PRO A 288 9.55 3.23 27.38
N PRO A 289 9.77 3.50 28.69
CA PRO A 289 11.12 3.54 29.23
C PRO A 289 11.82 2.23 28.90
N ASP A 290 13.10 2.32 28.49
CA ASP A 290 14.00 1.17 28.33
C ASP A 290 14.16 0.50 29.71
N ASN A 291 13.18 -0.33 30.07
CA ASN A 291 13.30 -1.19 31.20
C ASN A 291 14.10 -2.40 30.71
N THR A 292 15.40 -2.36 30.95
CA THR A 292 16.36 -3.43 30.62
C THR A 292 16.15 -4.69 31.47
N GLY A 293 15.11 -4.74 32.31
CA GLY A 293 14.66 -5.91 33.05
C GLY A 293 13.52 -6.66 32.34
N LEU A 294 13.70 -7.95 32.11
CA LEU A 294 12.65 -8.84 31.63
C LEU A 294 11.82 -9.37 32.81
N TYR A 295 10.55 -9.00 32.88
CA TYR A 295 9.59 -9.69 33.76
C TYR A 295 9.17 -11.00 33.09
N ARG A 296 9.28 -12.12 33.83
CA ARG A 296 8.91 -13.45 33.34
C ARG A 296 7.62 -13.90 34.01
N VAL A 297 6.71 -14.46 33.23
CA VAL A 297 5.45 -15.04 33.74
C VAL A 297 5.63 -16.56 33.83
N GLN A 298 5.46 -17.11 35.03
CA GLN A 298 5.52 -18.55 35.25
C GLN A 298 4.17 -19.19 34.90
N VAL A 299 4.20 -20.14 33.97
CA VAL A 299 3.02 -20.85 33.46
C VAL A 299 2.71 -22.16 34.21
N GLY A 300 3.60 -22.58 35.13
CA GLY A 300 3.40 -23.73 36.01
C GLY A 300 4.59 -24.00 36.93
N ALA A 301 4.37 -24.75 38.01
CA ALA A 301 5.40 -25.27 38.92
C ALA A 301 5.16 -26.78 39.07
N PHE A 302 6.20 -27.60 38.90
CA PHE A 302 6.07 -29.06 38.87
C PHE A 302 7.14 -29.71 39.74
N SER A 303 6.74 -30.68 40.57
CA SER A 303 7.66 -31.53 41.33
C SER A 303 8.31 -32.62 40.47
N ASN A 304 7.72 -32.93 39.32
CA ASN A 304 8.18 -33.92 38.36
C ASN A 304 8.59 -33.22 37.05
N LYS A 305 9.77 -33.55 36.53
CA LYS A 305 10.35 -32.88 35.35
C LYS A 305 9.58 -33.21 34.08
N GLU A 306 9.16 -34.46 33.91
CA GLU A 306 8.43 -34.91 32.73
C GLU A 306 7.13 -34.13 32.55
N ASN A 307 6.42 -33.82 33.65
CA ASN A 307 5.22 -32.98 33.61
C ASN A 307 5.50 -31.54 33.16
N ALA A 308 6.64 -30.96 33.59
CA ALA A 308 7.06 -29.64 33.12
C ALA A 308 7.41 -29.65 31.63
N GLU A 309 8.05 -30.72 31.14
CA GLU A 309 8.41 -30.91 29.74
C GLU A 309 7.16 -31.07 28.85
N VAL A 310 6.16 -31.84 29.30
CA VAL A 310 4.88 -31.99 28.58
C VAL A 310 4.20 -30.64 28.40
N LEU A 311 4.14 -29.80 29.45
CA LEU A 311 3.55 -28.47 29.34
C LEU A 311 4.39 -27.57 28.44
N LEU A 312 5.72 -27.60 28.56
CA LEU A 312 6.62 -26.82 27.71
C LEU A 312 6.42 -27.17 26.23
N GLU A 313 6.32 -28.44 25.88
CA GLU A 313 6.08 -28.89 24.50
C GLU A 313 4.71 -28.42 23.98
N LYS A 314 3.67 -28.47 24.82
CA LYS A 314 2.35 -27.95 24.46
C LYS A 314 2.40 -26.44 24.17
N ILE A 315 3.12 -25.69 25.00
CA ILE A 315 3.27 -24.23 24.90
C ILE A 315 4.10 -23.85 23.67
N LYS A 316 5.18 -24.60 23.38
CA LYS A 316 5.97 -24.45 22.13
C LYS A 316 5.13 -24.74 20.90
N LYS A 317 4.33 -25.82 20.89
CA LYS A 317 3.40 -26.12 19.78
C LYS A 317 2.34 -25.04 19.59
N ALA A 318 1.94 -24.36 20.66
CA ALA A 318 1.03 -23.21 20.61
C ALA A 318 1.73 -21.89 20.20
N GLY A 319 3.03 -21.93 19.88
CA GLY A 319 3.79 -20.81 19.35
C GLY A 319 4.43 -19.90 20.39
N PHE A 320 4.51 -20.32 21.65
CA PHE A 320 5.14 -19.55 22.73
C PHE A 320 6.54 -20.08 23.06
N GLU A 321 7.47 -19.19 23.38
CA GLU A 321 8.78 -19.56 23.89
C GLU A 321 8.70 -19.86 25.39
N GLY A 322 9.47 -20.85 25.84
CA GLY A 322 9.53 -21.24 27.25
C GLY A 322 10.81 -21.99 27.56
N PHE A 323 11.17 -22.00 28.83
CA PHE A 323 12.30 -22.77 29.35
C PHE A 323 11.93 -23.36 30.71
N ILE A 324 12.53 -24.49 31.05
CA ILE A 324 12.44 -25.07 32.40
C ILE A 324 13.65 -24.59 33.18
N LYS A 325 13.41 -24.05 34.36
CA LYS A 325 14.45 -23.76 35.35
C LYS A 325 14.15 -24.61 36.58
N LYS A 326 15.14 -25.39 37.02
CA LYS A 326 15.10 -26.03 38.34
C LYS A 326 15.51 -24.97 39.36
N GLU A 327 14.67 -24.73 40.35
CA GLU A 327 15.02 -23.92 41.51
C GLU A 327 16.00 -24.67 42.43
#